data_AF-A0A098EQB8-F1
#
_entry.id   AF-A0A098EQB8-F1
#
_cell.length_a   1.000
_cell.length_b   1.000
_cell.length_c   1.000
_cell.angle_alpha   90.00
_cell.angle_beta   90.00
_cell.angle_gamma   90.00
#
_symmetry.space_group_name_H-M   'P 1'
#
loop_
_entity.id
_entity.type
_entity.pdbx_description
1 polymer ?
#
loop_
_entity_poly.entity_id
_entity_poly.type
_entity_poly.pdbx_seq_one_letter_code
_entity_poly.pdbx_strand_id
1 'polypeptide(L)'
;MVNYRPTKAIIDLAAIEKNLEVFKKQAGKAEVIAVVKADAYGHGVVEVSQRAIASGIRFLAVATPDEALFLRKQGIDTRLLVLGATPEAFIPVAQQEEITLAAISLAWLEMASKAANPKLRPLKIHLKIDSGMRRVGVFPEDTEQAINFIRQNHFSFDGLFTHFATADEESGALFQQQVKEMRAVIASVSDPSVMIHVSNSAAAIMHPDLAYDGVRIGISLYGIAPSAYVENQMAIGLTPAMSLETEIVHVKKVKAGEALSYGATYRAKEDEWIATLPIGYADGMLRGLQGQEVLVRGMRMPVVGRICMDQCMVKLTEEFPIGEKVTLIGKQGNEQIRMEEWAEKLDTIPYEVPCILTKRVPRIYC
;
A
#
# COMPACT_ATOMS: atom_id res chain seq x y z
N MET A 1 -4.63 -1.09 -24.24
CA MET A 1 -6.04 -1.44 -24.55
C MET A 1 -6.82 -0.15 -24.66
N VAL A 2 -7.76 -0.06 -25.61
CA VAL A 2 -8.70 1.07 -25.68
C VAL A 2 -9.74 0.88 -24.58
N ASN A 3 -9.89 1.87 -23.69
CA ASN A 3 -10.90 1.86 -22.64
C ASN A 3 -12.08 2.74 -23.07
N TYR A 4 -13.27 2.17 -23.15
CA TYR A 4 -14.50 2.87 -23.60
C TYR A 4 -15.33 3.45 -22.45
N ARG A 5 -15.09 3.00 -21.21
CA ARG A 5 -15.76 3.52 -20.02
C ARG A 5 -14.98 4.73 -19.49
N PRO A 6 -15.63 5.85 -19.13
CA PRO A 6 -14.92 7.06 -18.69
C PRO A 6 -14.28 6.91 -17.30
N THR A 7 -14.71 5.93 -16.50
CA THR A 7 -14.15 5.65 -15.17
C THR A 7 -12.70 5.19 -15.25
N LYS A 8 -11.81 5.89 -14.54
CA LYS A 8 -10.37 5.63 -14.51
C LYS A 8 -9.73 6.08 -13.20
N ALA A 9 -8.66 5.41 -12.81
CA ALA A 9 -7.75 5.89 -11.77
C ALA A 9 -6.54 6.55 -12.44
N ILE A 10 -6.21 7.78 -12.06
CA ILE A 10 -5.03 8.48 -12.57
C ILE A 10 -3.93 8.37 -11.51
N ILE A 11 -2.74 7.96 -11.92
CA ILE A 11 -1.58 7.73 -11.07
C ILE A 11 -0.50 8.75 -11.44
N ASP A 12 -0.25 9.68 -10.54
CA ASP A 12 0.80 10.70 -10.68
C ASP A 12 2.16 10.13 -10.24
N LEU A 13 2.99 9.80 -11.22
CA LEU A 13 4.33 9.25 -10.94
C LEU A 13 5.29 10.33 -10.43
N ALA A 14 5.03 11.61 -10.70
CA ALA A 14 5.80 12.71 -10.12
C ALA A 14 5.46 12.90 -8.63
N ALA A 15 4.24 12.59 -8.20
CA ALA A 15 3.90 12.56 -6.77
C ALA A 15 4.66 11.44 -6.04
N ILE A 16 4.76 10.24 -6.63
CA ILE A 16 5.57 9.14 -6.09
C ILE A 16 7.04 9.57 -5.94
N GLU A 17 7.59 10.21 -6.97
CA GLU A 17 8.96 10.73 -6.97
C GLU A 17 9.20 11.76 -5.85
N LYS A 18 8.31 12.74 -5.71
CA LYS A 18 8.37 13.73 -4.61
C LYS A 18 8.33 13.06 -3.23
N ASN A 19 7.44 12.09 -3.04
CA ASN A 19 7.37 11.35 -1.78
C ASN A 19 8.66 10.57 -1.50
N LEU A 20 9.26 9.95 -2.53
CA LEU A 20 10.57 9.28 -2.40
C LEU A 20 11.68 10.26 -2.02
N GLU A 21 11.70 11.47 -2.57
CA GLU A 21 12.67 12.50 -2.19
C GLU A 21 12.54 12.90 -0.72
N VAL A 22 11.31 13.07 -0.23
CA VAL A 22 11.03 13.33 1.18
C VAL A 22 11.60 12.22 2.06
N PHE A 23 11.35 10.95 1.72
CA PHE A 23 11.85 9.83 2.52
C PHE A 23 13.35 9.59 2.38
N LYS A 24 13.95 9.83 1.21
CA LYS A 24 15.42 9.81 1.05
C LYS A 24 16.08 10.85 1.94
N LYS A 25 15.51 12.05 2.02
CA LYS A 25 16.01 13.11 2.91
C LYS A 25 15.84 12.72 4.39
N GLN A 26 14.67 12.20 4.76
CA GLN A 26 14.37 11.79 6.14
C GLN A 26 15.23 10.60 6.61
N ALA A 27 15.48 9.63 5.74
CA ALA A 27 16.29 8.45 6.02
C ALA A 27 17.79 8.77 6.19
N GLY A 28 18.25 9.91 5.65
CA GLY A 28 19.65 10.32 5.73
C GLY A 28 20.57 9.35 4.99
N LYS A 29 21.35 8.56 5.75
CA LYS A 29 22.24 7.53 5.19
C LYS A 29 21.56 6.17 5.04
N ALA A 30 20.43 5.94 5.70
CA ALA A 30 19.69 4.70 5.61
C ALA A 30 19.10 4.54 4.21
N GLU A 31 19.08 3.31 3.72
CA GLU A 31 18.50 3.00 2.42
C GLU A 31 16.97 3.03 2.46
N VAL A 32 16.35 3.64 1.46
CA VAL A 32 14.90 3.56 1.29
C VAL A 32 14.55 2.29 0.53
N ILE A 33 13.83 1.39 1.19
CA ILE A 33 13.27 0.17 0.60
C ILE A 33 11.82 0.46 0.22
N ALA A 34 11.53 0.57 -1.09
CA ALA A 34 10.18 0.87 -1.56
C ALA A 34 9.30 -0.39 -1.52
N VAL A 35 8.20 -0.34 -0.77
CA VAL A 35 7.29 -1.48 -0.60
C VAL A 35 6.18 -1.39 -1.64
N VAL A 36 6.22 -2.30 -2.62
CA VAL A 36 5.38 -2.28 -3.83
C VAL A 36 4.47 -3.51 -3.96
N LYS A 37 4.24 -4.22 -2.84
CA LYS A 37 3.26 -5.32 -2.75
C LYS A 37 1.83 -4.86 -3.12
N ALA A 38 0.96 -5.83 -3.38
CA ALA A 38 -0.45 -5.63 -3.71
C ALA A 38 -0.62 -4.69 -4.92
N ASP A 39 0.12 -4.97 -6.01
CA ASP A 39 0.14 -4.13 -7.21
C ASP A 39 0.54 -2.67 -6.92
N ALA A 40 1.60 -2.47 -6.12
CA ALA A 40 1.96 -1.19 -5.55
C ALA A 40 0.78 -0.49 -4.86
N TYR A 41 0.13 -1.20 -3.94
CA TYR A 41 -1.05 -0.71 -3.22
C TYR A 41 -2.15 -0.25 -4.18
N GLY A 42 -2.36 -0.98 -5.28
CA GLY A 42 -3.33 -0.66 -6.33
C GLY A 42 -2.95 0.47 -7.29
N HIS A 43 -1.73 0.99 -7.23
CA HIS A 43 -1.23 2.05 -8.12
C HIS A 43 -0.59 1.51 -9.40
N GLY A 44 -0.29 0.20 -9.47
CA GLY A 44 0.38 -0.43 -10.60
C GLY A 44 1.86 -0.65 -10.34
N VAL A 45 2.22 -1.91 -10.11
CA VAL A 45 3.53 -2.29 -9.61
C VAL A 45 4.66 -2.01 -10.59
N VAL A 46 4.43 -2.14 -11.90
CA VAL A 46 5.48 -1.98 -12.91
C VAL A 46 5.92 -0.53 -13.00
N GLU A 47 4.97 0.37 -13.23
CA GLU A 47 5.20 1.80 -13.43
C GLU A 47 5.74 2.45 -12.16
N VAL A 48 5.21 2.10 -10.99
CA VAL A 48 5.72 2.58 -9.70
C VAL A 48 7.14 2.07 -9.43
N SER A 49 7.43 0.79 -9.71
CA SER A 49 8.77 0.24 -9.50
C SER A 49 9.79 0.88 -10.43
N GLN A 50 9.46 1.03 -11.72
CA GLN A 50 10.33 1.70 -12.69
C GLN A 50 10.60 3.16 -12.30
N ARG A 51 9.55 3.90 -11.88
CA ARG A 51 9.70 5.27 -11.38
C ARG A 51 10.58 5.32 -10.14
N ALA A 52 10.36 4.45 -9.16
CA ALA A 52 11.16 4.40 -7.95
C ALA A 52 12.65 4.16 -8.27
N ILE A 53 12.94 3.24 -9.19
CA ILE A 53 14.30 2.92 -9.63
C ILE A 53 14.94 4.09 -10.36
N ALA A 54 14.19 4.76 -11.25
CA ALA A 54 14.64 5.96 -11.94
C ALA A 54 14.97 7.09 -10.95
N SER A 55 14.22 7.19 -9.84
CA SER A 55 14.48 8.12 -8.74
C SER A 55 15.56 7.61 -7.76
N GLY A 56 16.32 6.57 -8.11
CA GLY A 56 17.51 6.11 -7.38
C GLY A 56 17.26 5.04 -6.31
N ILE A 57 16.05 4.48 -6.21
CA ILE A 57 15.78 3.35 -5.31
C ILE A 57 16.41 2.08 -5.85
N ARG A 58 17.15 1.35 -4.99
CA ARG A 58 17.89 0.13 -5.36
C ARG A 58 17.40 -1.13 -4.67
N PHE A 59 16.39 -1.00 -3.81
CA PHE A 59 15.80 -2.10 -3.07
C PHE A 59 14.27 -1.96 -3.04
N LEU A 60 13.56 -2.97 -3.53
CA LEU A 60 12.11 -3.06 -3.44
C LEU A 60 11.71 -4.23 -2.54
N ALA A 61 10.52 -4.13 -1.95
CA ALA A 61 9.95 -5.20 -1.15
C ALA A 61 8.51 -5.53 -1.60
N VAL A 62 8.21 -6.82 -1.65
CA VAL A 62 6.91 -7.38 -2.03
C VAL A 62 6.40 -8.34 -0.95
N ALA A 63 5.15 -8.79 -1.05
CA ALA A 63 4.56 -9.70 -0.09
C ALA A 63 4.78 -11.16 -0.47
N THR A 64 4.70 -11.51 -1.75
CA THR A 64 4.66 -12.90 -2.21
C THR A 64 5.76 -13.25 -3.22
N PRO A 65 6.09 -14.55 -3.36
CA PRO A 65 6.90 -15.07 -4.45
C PRO A 65 6.42 -14.63 -5.84
N ASP A 66 5.11 -14.69 -6.09
CA ASP A 66 4.52 -14.37 -7.38
C ASP A 66 4.74 -12.90 -7.77
N GLU A 67 4.64 -11.98 -6.80
CA GLU A 67 4.93 -10.57 -7.03
C GLU A 67 6.42 -10.35 -7.36
N ALA A 68 7.33 -11.04 -6.68
CA ALA A 68 8.77 -10.94 -6.95
C ALA A 68 9.13 -11.48 -8.33
N LEU A 69 8.61 -12.65 -8.69
CA LEU A 69 8.79 -13.24 -10.02
C LEU A 69 8.17 -12.39 -11.12
N PHE A 70 7.00 -11.80 -10.86
CA PHE A 70 6.38 -10.89 -11.80
C PHE A 70 7.30 -9.71 -12.08
N LEU A 71 7.87 -9.07 -11.05
CA LEU A 71 8.82 -7.97 -11.23
C LEU A 71 10.07 -8.39 -12.01
N ARG A 72 10.66 -9.56 -11.72
CA ARG A 72 11.78 -10.10 -12.50
C ARG A 72 11.43 -10.27 -13.98
N LYS A 73 10.26 -10.83 -14.29
CA LYS A 73 9.77 -10.96 -15.68
C LYS A 73 9.54 -9.63 -16.39
N GLN A 74 9.34 -8.54 -15.66
CA GLN A 74 9.23 -7.18 -16.20
C GLN A 74 10.61 -6.49 -16.34
N GLY A 75 11.72 -7.20 -16.14
CA GLY A 75 13.07 -6.67 -16.27
C GLY A 75 13.53 -5.84 -15.07
N ILE A 76 12.92 -6.02 -13.90
CA ILE A 76 13.36 -5.36 -12.67
C ILE A 76 14.49 -6.18 -12.04
N ASP A 77 15.71 -5.66 -12.15
CA ASP A 77 16.94 -6.33 -11.69
C ASP A 77 17.48 -5.78 -10.35
N THR A 78 16.76 -4.87 -9.69
CA THR A 78 17.16 -4.37 -8.37
C THR A 78 17.03 -5.43 -7.28
N ARG A 79 17.56 -5.15 -6.08
CA ARG A 79 17.33 -6.03 -4.93
C ARG A 79 15.83 -6.15 -4.66
N LEU A 80 15.38 -7.37 -4.41
CA LEU A 80 13.99 -7.70 -4.10
C LEU A 80 13.94 -8.50 -2.81
N LEU A 81 13.10 -8.07 -1.87
CA LEU A 81 12.81 -8.78 -0.63
C LEU A 81 11.35 -9.26 -0.63
N VAL A 82 11.13 -10.56 -0.46
CA VAL A 82 9.80 -11.10 -0.15
C VAL A 82 9.61 -11.07 1.36
N LEU A 83 8.68 -10.22 1.83
CA LEU A 83 8.40 -9.99 3.25
C LEU A 83 7.54 -11.08 3.90
N GLY A 84 6.78 -11.80 3.08
CA GLY A 84 5.86 -12.86 3.51
C GLY A 84 6.50 -14.24 3.58
N ALA A 85 5.69 -15.23 3.98
CA ALA A 85 6.09 -16.62 3.94
C ALA A 85 6.33 -17.07 2.49
N THR A 86 7.32 -17.94 2.30
CA THR A 86 7.61 -18.53 0.99
C THR A 86 7.59 -20.06 1.09
N PRO A 87 6.98 -20.74 0.10
CA PRO A 87 6.89 -22.19 0.10
C PRO A 87 8.22 -22.84 -0.33
N GLU A 88 8.41 -24.10 0.05
CA GLU A 88 9.60 -24.91 -0.28
C GLU A 88 9.94 -24.90 -1.78
N ALA A 89 8.92 -25.05 -2.63
CA ALA A 89 9.08 -25.08 -4.08
C ALA A 89 9.66 -23.79 -4.67
N PHE A 90 9.60 -22.67 -3.95
CA PHE A 90 10.14 -21.39 -4.39
C PHE A 90 11.62 -21.19 -4.03
N ILE A 91 12.17 -21.98 -3.10
CA ILE A 91 13.54 -21.77 -2.61
C ILE A 91 14.60 -21.85 -3.73
N PRO A 92 14.61 -22.87 -4.61
CA PRO A 92 15.58 -22.91 -5.71
C PRO A 92 15.38 -21.77 -6.71
N VAL A 93 14.11 -21.36 -6.93
CA VAL A 93 13.78 -20.25 -7.84
C VAL A 93 14.30 -18.92 -7.29
N ALA A 94 14.13 -18.68 -5.99
CA ALA A 94 14.68 -17.49 -5.34
C ALA A 94 16.22 -17.43 -5.43
N GLN A 95 16.92 -18.57 -5.33
CA GLN A 95 18.37 -18.62 -5.56
C GLN A 95 18.74 -18.27 -7.01
N GLN A 96 18.01 -18.80 -8.00
CA GLN A 96 18.26 -18.55 -9.42
C GLN A 96 18.03 -17.09 -9.78
N GLU A 97 16.94 -16.50 -9.30
CA GLU A 97 16.49 -15.14 -9.59
C GLU A 97 17.09 -14.09 -8.64
N GLU A 98 17.99 -14.52 -7.74
CA GLU A 98 18.61 -13.70 -6.69
C GLU A 98 17.61 -12.86 -5.89
N ILE A 99 16.50 -13.48 -5.48
CA ILE A 99 15.44 -12.88 -4.67
C ILE A 99 15.74 -13.17 -3.19
N THR A 100 15.77 -12.12 -2.37
CA THR A 100 15.96 -12.23 -0.93
C THR A 100 14.67 -12.65 -0.25
N LEU A 101 14.74 -13.61 0.68
CA LEU A 101 13.58 -14.14 1.40
C LEU A 101 13.64 -13.76 2.88
N ALA A 102 12.47 -13.45 3.45
CA ALA A 102 12.34 -13.33 4.90
C ALA A 102 12.34 -14.71 5.56
N ALA A 103 13.28 -14.97 6.46
CA ALA A 103 13.22 -16.12 7.35
C ALA A 103 12.27 -15.80 8.51
N ILE A 104 11.11 -16.47 8.54
CA ILE A 104 9.99 -16.14 9.43
C ILE A 104 9.84 -17.08 10.64
N SER A 105 10.62 -18.17 10.69
CA SER A 105 10.67 -19.11 11.81
C SER A 105 11.87 -20.05 11.68
N LEU A 106 12.25 -20.72 12.76
CA LEU A 106 13.26 -21.80 12.72
C LEU A 106 12.83 -22.96 11.82
N ALA A 107 11.55 -23.37 11.88
CA ALA A 107 11.01 -24.42 11.02
C ALA A 107 11.08 -24.03 9.52
N TRP A 108 10.88 -22.75 9.19
CA TRP A 108 11.07 -22.27 7.82
C TRP A 108 12.53 -22.34 7.39
N LEU A 109 13.48 -21.98 8.26
CA LEU A 109 14.92 -22.10 7.98
C LEU A 109 15.34 -23.55 7.72
N GLU A 110 14.84 -24.51 8.51
CA GLU A 110 15.08 -25.94 8.31
C GLU A 110 14.50 -26.47 7.01
N MET A 111 13.31 -26.02 6.62
CA MET A 111 12.72 -26.36 5.33
C MET A 111 13.55 -25.77 4.19
N ALA A 112 13.92 -24.49 4.30
CA ALA A 112 14.67 -23.79 3.27
C ALA A 112 16.07 -24.39 3.08
N SER A 113 16.72 -24.90 4.13
CA SER A 113 18.06 -25.48 4.01
C SER A 113 18.06 -26.81 3.27
N LYS A 114 16.99 -27.61 3.44
CA LYS A 114 16.78 -28.86 2.69
C LYS A 114 16.45 -28.61 1.23
N ALA A 115 15.69 -27.55 0.94
CA ALA A 115 15.26 -27.20 -0.41
C ALA A 115 16.31 -26.41 -1.21
N ALA A 116 17.24 -25.73 -0.52
CA ALA A 116 18.30 -24.97 -1.17
C ALA A 116 19.18 -25.88 -2.04
N ASN A 117 19.42 -25.45 -3.28
CA ASN A 117 20.30 -26.16 -4.18
C ASN A 117 21.76 -25.72 -3.91
N PRO A 118 22.64 -26.64 -3.48
CA PRO A 118 24.03 -26.30 -3.16
C PRO A 118 24.88 -25.94 -4.39
N LYS A 119 24.40 -26.20 -5.61
CA LYS A 119 25.07 -25.82 -6.85
C LYS A 119 24.80 -24.37 -7.28
N LEU A 120 23.81 -23.70 -6.67
CA LEU A 120 23.49 -22.30 -6.92
C LEU A 120 24.16 -21.39 -5.90
N ARG A 121 24.03 -20.07 -6.07
CA ARG A 121 24.46 -19.11 -5.04
C ARG A 121 23.71 -19.34 -3.72
N PRO A 122 24.30 -18.99 -2.56
CA PRO A 122 23.60 -19.07 -1.29
C PRO A 122 22.27 -18.32 -1.33
N LEU A 123 21.25 -18.88 -0.68
CA LEU A 123 19.95 -18.21 -0.57
C LEU A 123 20.10 -16.95 0.30
N LYS A 124 19.72 -15.79 -0.24
CA LYS A 124 19.76 -14.51 0.49
C LYS A 124 18.63 -14.45 1.50
N ILE A 125 18.97 -14.28 2.78
CA ILE A 125 18.03 -14.30 3.90
C ILE A 125 18.05 -12.99 4.66
N HIS A 126 16.85 -12.45 4.91
CA HIS A 126 16.64 -11.47 5.97
C HIS A 126 15.92 -12.14 7.14
N LEU A 127 16.56 -12.23 8.31
CA LEU A 127 15.95 -12.82 9.49
C LEU A 127 14.89 -11.89 10.07
N LYS A 128 13.64 -12.36 10.16
CA LYS A 128 12.56 -11.61 10.76
C LYS A 128 12.41 -11.97 12.24
N ILE A 129 12.48 -10.96 13.08
CA ILE A 129 12.24 -11.04 14.51
C ILE A 129 10.80 -10.60 14.81
N ASP A 130 10.10 -11.38 15.62
CA ASP A 130 8.80 -10.98 16.16
C ASP A 130 8.97 -10.31 17.51
N SER A 131 9.17 -9.00 17.48
CA SER A 131 9.30 -8.17 18.68
C SER A 131 7.94 -7.69 19.22
N GLY A 132 6.82 -8.36 18.88
CA GLY A 132 5.50 -8.02 19.45
C GLY A 132 4.37 -7.80 18.46
N MET A 133 4.59 -7.89 17.15
CA MET A 133 3.47 -7.86 16.18
C MET A 133 2.70 -9.19 16.19
N ARG A 134 3.34 -10.28 16.61
CA ARG A 134 2.73 -11.63 16.79
C ARG A 134 2.11 -12.21 15.53
N ARG A 135 2.52 -11.75 14.35
CA ARG A 135 2.10 -12.29 13.06
C ARG A 135 3.00 -13.43 12.58
N VAL A 136 4.29 -13.13 12.38
CA VAL A 136 5.34 -14.08 12.00
C VAL A 136 6.71 -13.50 12.36
N GLY A 137 7.69 -14.35 12.63
CA GLY A 137 9.05 -13.99 13.00
C GLY A 137 9.58 -14.94 14.07
N VAL A 138 10.90 -15.04 14.18
CA VAL A 138 11.58 -15.73 15.27
C VAL A 138 11.45 -14.89 16.55
N PHE A 139 11.18 -15.52 17.69
CA PHE A 139 11.12 -14.79 18.95
C PHE A 139 12.51 -14.23 19.32
N PRO A 140 12.60 -13.09 20.01
CA PRO A 140 13.88 -12.47 20.37
C PRO A 140 14.86 -13.44 21.05
N GLU A 141 14.38 -14.31 21.94
CA GLU A 141 15.15 -15.33 22.66
C GLU A 141 15.79 -16.40 21.73
N ASP A 142 15.18 -16.69 20.59
CA ASP A 142 15.65 -17.70 19.63
C ASP A 142 16.57 -17.10 18.56
N THR A 143 16.88 -15.81 18.63
CA THR A 143 17.65 -15.09 17.59
C THR A 143 19.03 -15.69 17.38
N GLU A 144 19.76 -15.99 18.45
CA GLU A 144 21.12 -16.53 18.35
C GLU A 144 21.11 -17.91 17.68
N GLN A 145 20.14 -18.75 18.03
CA GLN A 145 19.94 -20.05 17.39
C GLN A 145 19.67 -19.89 15.89
N ALA A 146 18.79 -18.97 15.51
CA ALA A 146 18.47 -18.71 14.10
C ALA A 146 19.70 -18.19 13.31
N ILE A 147 20.48 -17.26 13.88
CA ILE A 147 21.69 -16.74 13.23
C ILE A 147 22.74 -17.85 13.07
N ASN A 148 22.96 -18.67 14.10
CA ASN A 148 23.89 -19.80 14.02
C ASN A 148 23.44 -20.81 12.96
N PHE A 149 22.14 -21.11 12.90
CA PHE A 149 21.59 -21.96 11.85
C PHE A 149 21.83 -21.38 10.46
N ILE A 150 21.62 -20.07 10.28
CA ILE A 150 21.84 -19.40 8.98
C ILE A 150 23.30 -19.54 8.55
N ARG A 151 24.25 -19.27 9.46
CA ARG A 151 25.70 -19.33 9.18
C ARG A 151 26.23 -20.73 8.87
N GLN A 152 25.55 -21.78 9.34
CA GLN A 152 25.96 -23.18 9.13
C GLN A 152 25.38 -23.80 7.85
N ASN A 153 24.45 -23.13 7.18
CA ASN A 153 23.78 -23.64 5.98
C ASN A 153 24.15 -22.80 4.75
N HIS A 154 23.70 -23.23 3.56
CA HIS A 154 24.00 -22.58 2.29
C HIS A 154 23.19 -21.29 2.05
N PHE A 155 23.29 -20.37 3.01
CA PHE A 155 22.57 -19.10 3.05
C PHE A 155 23.55 -17.91 3.09
N SER A 156 23.07 -16.76 2.63
CA SER A 156 23.70 -15.46 2.84
C SER A 156 22.86 -14.68 3.85
N PHE A 157 23.45 -14.28 4.98
CA PHE A 157 22.75 -13.51 6.01
C PHE A 157 22.81 -12.03 5.66
N ASP A 158 21.86 -11.56 4.85
CA ASP A 158 21.90 -10.22 4.25
C ASP A 158 21.23 -9.15 5.13
N GLY A 159 20.35 -9.54 6.06
CA GLY A 159 19.66 -8.57 6.90
C GLY A 159 18.90 -9.14 8.09
N LEU A 160 18.51 -8.25 9.01
CA LEU A 160 17.68 -8.56 10.17
C LEU A 160 16.64 -7.46 10.37
N PHE A 161 15.40 -7.85 10.66
CA PHE A 161 14.30 -6.88 10.76
C PHE A 161 13.16 -7.31 11.68
N THR A 162 12.36 -6.33 12.08
CA THR A 162 11.03 -6.53 12.68
C THR A 162 9.97 -5.72 11.93
N HIS A 163 8.74 -5.71 12.43
CA HIS A 163 7.72 -4.74 12.06
C HIS A 163 7.00 -4.23 13.31
N PHE A 164 6.92 -2.91 13.45
CA PHE A 164 6.17 -2.30 14.53
C PHE A 164 4.67 -2.40 14.28
N ALA A 165 3.91 -2.68 15.34
CA ALA A 165 2.46 -2.84 15.31
C ALA A 165 1.73 -1.51 15.50
N THR A 166 2.27 -0.60 16.33
CA THR A 166 1.61 0.63 16.78
C THR A 166 2.51 1.86 16.60
N ALA A 167 3.29 1.90 15.51
CA ALA A 167 4.17 3.04 15.22
C ALA A 167 3.41 4.25 14.65
N ASP A 168 2.14 4.06 14.31
CA ASP A 168 1.20 5.06 13.79
C ASP A 168 0.23 5.58 14.85
N GLU A 169 0.49 5.30 16.13
CA GLU A 169 -0.26 5.80 17.28
C GLU A 169 0.65 6.67 18.16
N GLU A 170 0.05 7.37 19.14
CA GLU A 170 0.85 7.96 20.20
C GLU A 170 1.68 6.87 20.88
N SER A 171 2.98 7.14 21.05
CA SER A 171 3.97 6.15 21.48
C SER A 171 3.57 5.45 22.79
N GLY A 172 2.95 4.28 22.66
CA GLY A 172 2.46 3.47 23.77
C GLY A 172 3.44 2.40 24.26
N ALA A 173 3.01 1.66 25.28
CA ALA A 173 3.81 0.62 25.94
C ALA A 173 4.27 -0.48 24.97
N LEU A 174 3.42 -0.88 24.01
CA LEU A 174 3.76 -1.91 23.03
C LEU A 174 4.92 -1.44 22.15
N PHE A 175 4.82 -0.28 21.50
CA PHE A 175 5.88 0.26 20.65
C PHE A 175 7.23 0.34 21.39
N GLN A 176 7.22 0.89 22.62
CA GLN A 176 8.43 0.99 23.44
C GLN A 176 9.04 -0.37 23.80
N GLN A 177 8.20 -1.37 24.08
CA GLN A 177 8.65 -2.74 24.30
C GLN A 177 9.27 -3.34 23.02
N GLN A 178 8.64 -3.16 21.86
CA GLN A 178 9.19 -3.63 20.58
C GLN A 178 10.56 -3.00 20.29
N VAL A 179 10.72 -1.69 20.53
CA VAL A 179 11.98 -0.97 20.35
C VAL A 179 13.05 -1.51 21.30
N LYS A 180 12.71 -1.71 22.57
CA LYS A 180 13.63 -2.25 23.58
C LYS A 180 14.13 -3.65 23.20
N GLU A 181 13.22 -4.56 22.83
CA GLU A 181 13.57 -5.92 22.39
C GLU A 181 14.49 -5.89 21.17
N MET A 182 14.16 -5.07 20.17
CA MET A 182 14.97 -4.96 18.97
C MET A 182 16.35 -4.37 19.23
N ARG A 183 16.50 -3.37 20.11
CA ARG A 183 17.82 -2.85 20.49
C ARG A 183 18.70 -3.94 21.11
N ALA A 184 18.12 -4.81 21.94
CA ALA A 184 18.84 -5.94 22.52
C ALA A 184 19.29 -6.95 21.45
N VAL A 185 18.39 -7.29 20.53
CA VAL A 185 18.70 -8.18 19.39
C VAL A 185 19.76 -7.58 18.46
N ILE A 186 19.64 -6.31 18.10
CA ILE A 186 20.61 -5.65 17.22
C ILE A 186 22.00 -5.62 17.87
N ALA A 187 22.08 -5.41 19.19
CA ALA A 187 23.34 -5.42 19.91
C ALA A 187 24.05 -6.80 19.92
N SER A 188 23.34 -7.91 19.66
CA SER A 188 23.94 -9.24 19.53
C SER A 188 24.40 -9.57 18.10
N VAL A 189 24.05 -8.75 17.10
CA VAL A 189 24.52 -8.91 15.72
C VAL A 189 25.86 -8.21 15.55
N SER A 190 26.93 -9.01 15.49
CA SER A 190 28.30 -8.49 15.35
C SER A 190 28.76 -8.24 13.92
N ASP A 191 28.02 -8.73 12.92
CA ASP A 191 28.40 -8.65 11.52
C ASP A 191 27.89 -7.34 10.89
N PRO A 192 28.78 -6.40 10.52
CA PRO A 192 28.39 -5.11 9.97
C PRO A 192 27.84 -5.19 8.54
N SER A 193 27.91 -6.34 7.89
CA SER A 193 27.32 -6.53 6.55
C SER A 193 25.82 -6.86 6.59
N VAL A 194 25.29 -7.24 7.77
CA VAL A 194 23.87 -7.53 7.97
C VAL A 194 23.10 -6.22 8.04
N MET A 195 22.26 -5.97 7.04
CA MET A 195 21.40 -4.77 7.02
C MET A 195 20.34 -4.82 8.12
N ILE A 196 20.32 -3.82 9.00
CA ILE A 196 19.28 -3.66 10.01
C ILE A 196 18.21 -2.70 9.51
N HIS A 197 16.97 -3.17 9.42
CA HIS A 197 15.85 -2.31 9.04
C HIS A 197 14.61 -2.58 9.89
N VAL A 198 14.17 -1.64 10.73
CA VAL A 198 12.97 -1.84 11.59
C VAL A 198 11.78 -1.00 11.17
N SER A 199 12.05 0.18 10.59
CA SER A 199 11.04 1.19 10.34
C SER A 199 10.13 0.87 9.15
N ASN A 200 8.82 0.96 9.37
CA ASN A 200 7.79 1.11 8.33
C ASN A 200 7.58 2.62 8.05
N SER A 201 6.59 2.98 7.21
CA SER A 201 6.27 4.39 6.95
C SER A 201 6.04 5.20 8.22
N ALA A 202 5.25 4.70 9.17
CA ALA A 202 4.94 5.42 10.40
C ALA A 202 6.17 5.66 11.28
N ALA A 203 6.96 4.61 11.52
CA ALA A 203 8.20 4.73 12.28
C ALA A 203 9.23 5.65 11.59
N ALA A 204 9.34 5.61 10.26
CA ALA A 204 10.24 6.52 9.54
C ALA A 204 9.85 8.00 9.66
N ILE A 205 8.56 8.28 9.83
CA ILE A 205 8.03 9.64 10.04
C ILE A 205 8.20 10.06 11.49
N MET A 206 7.71 9.25 12.42
CA MET A 206 7.58 9.60 13.84
C MET A 206 8.84 9.36 14.67
N HIS A 207 9.69 8.42 14.24
CA HIS A 207 10.87 7.94 14.96
C HIS A 207 12.08 7.81 14.03
N PRO A 208 12.55 8.91 13.41
CA PRO A 208 13.66 8.87 12.45
C PRO A 208 14.98 8.33 13.04
N ASP A 209 15.13 8.33 14.36
CA ASP A 209 16.25 7.69 15.07
C ASP A 209 16.29 6.16 14.91
N LEU A 210 15.17 5.55 14.49
CA LEU A 210 15.04 4.12 14.22
C LEU A 210 15.24 3.78 12.73
N ALA A 211 15.88 4.64 11.95
CA ALA A 211 16.17 4.37 10.54
C ALA A 211 17.17 3.22 10.34
N TYR A 212 18.16 3.09 11.24
CA TYR A 212 19.27 2.13 11.12
C TYR A 212 19.89 2.13 9.71
N ASP A 213 19.98 0.96 9.05
CA ASP A 213 20.54 0.84 7.70
C ASP A 213 19.49 0.95 6.60
N GLY A 214 18.19 0.83 6.95
CA GLY A 214 17.12 0.95 5.98
C GLY A 214 15.71 1.16 6.53
N VAL A 215 14.91 1.90 5.77
CA VAL A 215 13.50 2.18 6.07
C VAL A 215 12.60 1.58 4.97
N ARG A 216 11.55 0.84 5.38
CA ARG A 216 10.59 0.23 4.46
C ARG A 216 9.39 1.15 4.27
N ILE A 217 9.38 1.91 3.19
CA ILE A 217 8.33 2.89 2.91
C ILE A 217 7.24 2.25 2.04
N GLY A 218 6.06 2.08 2.63
CA GLY A 218 4.86 1.56 1.98
C GLY A 218 3.84 2.65 1.71
N ILE A 219 2.79 2.75 2.50
CA ILE A 219 1.63 3.62 2.24
C ILE A 219 1.99 5.08 1.92
N SER A 220 2.97 5.63 2.62
CA SER A 220 3.36 7.03 2.46
C SER A 220 4.17 7.30 1.20
N LEU A 221 4.66 6.26 0.52
CA LEU A 221 5.17 6.38 -0.85
C LEU A 221 4.08 6.92 -1.79
N TYR A 222 2.83 6.52 -1.54
CA TYR A 222 1.66 6.87 -2.33
C TYR A 222 0.99 8.17 -1.88
N GLY A 223 1.63 8.89 -0.96
CA GLY A 223 1.15 10.19 -0.47
C GLY A 223 0.03 10.10 0.56
N ILE A 224 -0.11 8.94 1.20
CA ILE A 224 -1.17 8.65 2.17
C ILE A 224 -0.53 8.54 3.56
N ALA A 225 -1.11 9.23 4.53
CA ALA A 225 -0.66 9.16 5.92
C ALA A 225 -0.97 7.76 6.51
N PRO A 226 -0.07 7.16 7.31
CA PRO A 226 -0.33 5.87 7.94
C PRO A 226 -1.55 5.84 8.86
N SER A 227 -1.84 6.95 9.52
CA SER A 227 -3.00 7.13 10.39
C SER A 227 -3.32 8.63 10.54
N ALA A 228 -4.49 8.95 11.09
CA ALA A 228 -4.85 10.32 11.45
C ALA A 228 -3.90 10.92 12.50
N TYR A 229 -3.39 10.10 13.43
CA TYR A 229 -2.40 10.54 14.41
C TYR A 229 -1.11 11.00 13.71
N VAL A 230 -0.56 10.18 12.81
CA VAL A 230 0.66 10.52 12.08
C VAL A 230 0.45 11.76 11.21
N GLU A 231 -0.70 11.87 10.53
CA GLU A 231 -1.02 13.04 9.72
C GLU A 231 -0.99 14.34 10.52
N ASN A 232 -1.56 14.33 11.72
CA ASN A 232 -1.62 15.52 12.58
C ASN A 232 -0.26 15.92 13.18
N GLN A 233 0.70 14.99 13.22
CA GLN A 233 2.00 15.19 13.87
C GLN A 233 3.17 15.34 12.88
N MET A 234 3.01 14.85 11.64
CA MET A 234 4.10 14.82 10.67
C MET A 234 4.51 16.24 10.25
N ALA A 235 5.82 16.49 10.26
CA ALA A 235 6.41 17.75 9.75
C ALA A 235 6.74 17.70 8.24
N ILE A 236 6.43 16.59 7.58
CA ILE A 236 6.67 16.37 6.15
C ILE A 236 5.38 16.53 5.36
N GLY A 237 5.49 17.07 4.15
CA GLY A 237 4.39 17.10 3.19
C GLY A 237 4.37 15.82 2.36
N LEU A 238 3.22 15.16 2.30
CA LEU A 238 2.96 14.04 1.40
C LEU A 238 2.10 14.52 0.22
N THR A 239 2.39 14.03 -0.98
CA THR A 239 1.63 14.33 -2.20
C THR A 239 0.84 13.08 -2.62
N PRO A 240 -0.50 13.07 -2.51
CA PRO A 240 -1.33 11.94 -2.94
C PRO A 240 -1.07 11.60 -4.42
N ALA A 241 -0.81 10.32 -4.70
CA ALA A 241 -0.41 9.87 -6.02
C ALA A 241 -1.56 9.29 -6.88
N MET A 242 -2.76 9.11 -6.31
CA MET A 242 -3.91 8.57 -7.05
C MET A 242 -5.11 9.51 -6.96
N SER A 243 -5.76 9.73 -8.11
CA SER A 243 -7.13 10.23 -8.18
C SER A 243 -8.04 9.20 -8.87
N LEU A 244 -9.34 9.26 -8.57
CA LEU A 244 -10.37 8.41 -9.16
C LEU A 244 -11.41 9.32 -9.79
N GLU A 245 -11.64 9.15 -11.09
CA GLU A 245 -12.47 10.04 -11.89
C GLU A 245 -13.42 9.25 -12.78
N THR A 246 -14.54 9.86 -13.12
CA THR A 246 -15.52 9.35 -14.09
C THR A 246 -16.28 10.52 -14.72
N GLU A 247 -17.29 10.22 -15.53
CA GLU A 247 -18.20 11.21 -16.10
C GLU A 247 -19.67 10.83 -15.82
N ILE A 248 -20.54 11.84 -15.89
CA ILE A 248 -22.00 11.65 -15.87
C ILE A 248 -22.42 10.96 -17.17
N VAL A 249 -23.12 9.82 -17.08
CA VAL A 249 -23.61 9.08 -18.27
C VAL A 249 -25.12 9.20 -18.50
N HIS A 250 -25.86 9.66 -17.50
CA HIS A 250 -27.29 9.91 -17.59
C HIS A 250 -27.71 10.94 -16.55
N VAL A 251 -28.65 11.81 -16.89
CA VAL A 251 -29.24 12.81 -15.99
C VAL A 251 -30.75 12.80 -16.17
N LYS A 252 -31.47 12.88 -15.05
CA LYS A 252 -32.93 12.99 -15.06
C LYS A 252 -33.42 13.80 -13.87
N LYS A 253 -34.60 14.41 -14.02
CA LYS A 253 -35.33 15.01 -12.93
C LYS A 253 -36.28 13.99 -12.32
N VAL A 254 -36.15 13.75 -11.02
CA VAL A 254 -36.94 12.80 -10.24
C VAL A 254 -37.93 13.61 -9.40
N LYS A 255 -39.19 13.19 -9.37
CA LYS A 255 -40.26 13.90 -8.67
C LYS A 255 -40.26 13.59 -7.18
N ALA A 256 -40.74 14.54 -6.39
CA ALA A 256 -40.94 14.33 -4.95
C ALA A 256 -41.74 13.04 -4.69
N GLY A 257 -41.24 12.18 -3.78
CA GLY A 257 -41.84 10.89 -3.41
C GLY A 257 -41.37 9.69 -4.22
N GLU A 258 -40.77 9.88 -5.40
CA GLU A 258 -40.23 8.80 -6.22
C GLU A 258 -39.01 8.16 -5.55
N ALA A 259 -38.88 6.83 -5.69
CA ALA A 259 -37.82 6.07 -5.07
C ALA A 259 -36.68 5.74 -6.05
N LEU A 260 -35.45 5.61 -5.52
CA LEU A 260 -34.26 5.27 -6.29
C LEU A 260 -33.63 3.95 -5.87
N SER A 261 -33.09 3.24 -6.86
CA SER A 261 -32.27 2.03 -6.72
C SER A 261 -32.96 0.85 -6.02
N TYR A 262 -32.20 -0.21 -5.80
CA TYR A 262 -32.65 -1.44 -5.17
C TYR A 262 -33.20 -1.21 -3.77
N GLY A 263 -34.34 -1.84 -3.49
CA GLY A 263 -35.01 -1.78 -2.18
C GLY A 263 -35.64 -0.43 -1.86
N ALA A 264 -35.66 0.53 -2.80
CA ALA A 264 -36.32 1.83 -2.63
C ALA A 264 -35.89 2.57 -1.35
N THR A 265 -34.61 2.44 -0.96
CA THR A 265 -34.10 2.98 0.33
C THR A 265 -33.94 4.49 0.31
N TYR A 266 -33.96 5.11 -0.86
CA TYR A 266 -33.97 6.55 -1.03
C TYR A 266 -35.26 6.98 -1.69
N ARG A 267 -35.87 8.04 -1.17
CA ARG A 267 -37.02 8.73 -1.78
C ARG A 267 -36.70 10.21 -1.88
N ALA A 268 -36.91 10.77 -3.08
CA ALA A 268 -36.70 12.18 -3.31
C ALA A 268 -37.65 12.98 -2.42
N LYS A 269 -37.13 13.98 -1.69
CA LYS A 269 -37.95 14.80 -0.78
C LYS A 269 -38.62 15.95 -1.53
N GLU A 270 -37.99 16.37 -2.61
CA GLU A 270 -38.43 17.41 -3.52
C GLU A 270 -38.16 16.97 -4.97
N ASP A 271 -38.44 17.83 -5.94
CA ASP A 271 -38.02 17.60 -7.31
C ASP A 271 -36.48 17.73 -7.40
N GLU A 272 -35.80 16.61 -7.64
CA GLU A 272 -34.34 16.50 -7.55
C GLU A 272 -33.72 16.13 -8.90
N TRP A 273 -32.56 16.71 -9.22
CA TRP A 273 -31.75 16.25 -10.35
C TRP A 273 -30.86 15.08 -9.93
N ILE A 274 -30.92 13.97 -10.65
CA ILE A 274 -30.16 12.75 -10.36
C ILE A 274 -29.28 12.41 -11.55
N ALA A 275 -27.98 12.29 -11.31
CA ALA A 275 -27.02 11.74 -12.25
C ALA A 275 -26.78 10.25 -12.01
N THR A 276 -26.44 9.52 -13.07
CA THR A 276 -25.88 8.16 -13.00
C THR A 276 -24.41 8.19 -13.40
N LEU A 277 -23.57 7.53 -12.60
CA LEU A 277 -22.14 7.35 -12.84
C LEU A 277 -21.83 5.88 -13.16
N PRO A 278 -20.94 5.58 -14.12
CA PRO A 278 -20.62 4.22 -14.56
C PRO A 278 -19.58 3.50 -13.67
N ILE A 279 -19.72 3.63 -12.35
CA ILE A 279 -18.88 2.97 -11.35
C ILE A 279 -19.73 2.35 -10.24
N GLY A 280 -19.42 1.12 -9.85
CA GLY A 280 -20.12 0.41 -8.77
C GLY A 280 -19.22 -0.48 -7.93
N TYR A 281 -19.82 -1.34 -7.12
CA TYR A 281 -19.04 -2.15 -6.17
C TYR A 281 -18.12 -3.18 -6.83
N ALA A 282 -18.38 -3.60 -8.08
CA ALA A 282 -17.46 -4.47 -8.84
C ALA A 282 -16.20 -3.72 -9.32
N ASP A 283 -16.18 -2.40 -9.18
CA ASP A 283 -15.04 -1.54 -9.49
C ASP A 283 -14.26 -1.11 -8.23
N GLY A 284 -14.80 -1.39 -7.04
CA GLY A 284 -14.27 -0.95 -5.74
C GLY A 284 -15.06 0.17 -5.07
N MET A 285 -16.12 0.72 -5.70
CA MET A 285 -17.06 1.64 -5.03
C MET A 285 -18.03 0.83 -4.15
N LEU A 286 -17.56 0.37 -2.99
CA LEU A 286 -18.30 -0.55 -2.14
C LEU A 286 -19.61 0.05 -1.63
N ARG A 287 -20.59 -0.82 -1.32
CA ARG A 287 -21.93 -0.41 -0.89
C ARG A 287 -21.95 0.40 0.41
N GLY A 288 -20.92 0.27 1.26
CA GLY A 288 -20.76 1.08 2.47
C GLY A 288 -20.53 2.56 2.19
N LEU A 289 -20.10 2.94 0.98
CA LEU A 289 -19.95 4.33 0.54
C LEU A 289 -21.28 5.02 0.19
N GLN A 290 -22.43 4.46 0.59
CA GLN A 290 -23.70 5.12 0.43
C GLN A 290 -23.70 6.46 1.20
N GLY A 291 -24.14 7.54 0.54
CA GLY A 291 -24.06 8.89 1.11
C GLY A 291 -22.65 9.46 1.17
N GLN A 292 -21.65 8.82 0.56
CA GLN A 292 -20.36 9.45 0.28
C GLN A 292 -20.55 10.57 -0.76
N GLU A 293 -19.73 11.61 -0.69
CA GLU A 293 -19.77 12.71 -1.64
C GLU A 293 -18.78 12.51 -2.80
N VAL A 294 -19.16 13.04 -3.96
CA VAL A 294 -18.29 13.22 -5.13
C VAL A 294 -18.20 14.71 -5.47
N LEU A 295 -17.24 15.11 -6.30
CA LEU A 295 -17.15 16.48 -6.80
C LEU A 295 -17.66 16.57 -8.24
N VAL A 296 -18.55 17.52 -8.48
CA VAL A 296 -18.97 17.96 -9.82
C VAL A 296 -18.82 19.47 -9.88
N ARG A 297 -17.97 19.97 -10.78
CA ARG A 297 -17.54 21.40 -10.84
C ARG A 297 -17.07 22.00 -9.51
N GLY A 298 -16.43 21.19 -8.66
CA GLY A 298 -15.95 21.61 -7.34
C GLY A 298 -17.04 21.73 -6.29
N MET A 299 -18.25 21.21 -6.56
CA MET A 299 -19.32 21.10 -5.58
C MET A 299 -19.43 19.66 -5.08
N ARG A 300 -19.52 19.48 -3.76
CA ARG A 300 -19.77 18.19 -3.11
C ARG A 300 -21.22 17.75 -3.32
N MET A 301 -21.41 16.57 -3.89
CA MET A 301 -22.72 16.01 -4.21
C MET A 301 -22.83 14.57 -3.68
N PRO A 302 -23.90 14.23 -2.93
CA PRO A 302 -23.97 12.94 -2.26
C PRO A 302 -24.44 11.82 -3.20
N VAL A 303 -23.85 10.63 -3.03
CA VAL A 303 -24.33 9.38 -3.61
C VAL A 303 -25.63 8.97 -2.93
N VAL A 304 -26.70 8.80 -3.70
CA VAL A 304 -28.05 8.49 -3.22
C VAL A 304 -28.57 7.16 -3.77
N GLY A 305 -29.48 6.53 -3.01
CA GLY A 305 -29.88 5.15 -3.28
C GLY A 305 -28.75 4.16 -3.02
N ARG A 306 -28.98 2.88 -3.32
CA ARG A 306 -27.94 1.85 -3.20
C ARG A 306 -26.97 1.94 -4.38
N ILE A 307 -25.68 1.76 -4.09
CA ILE A 307 -24.65 1.55 -5.10
C ILE A 307 -24.88 0.17 -5.74
N CYS A 308 -24.96 0.15 -7.07
CA CYS A 308 -25.16 -1.05 -7.87
C CYS A 308 -23.81 -1.70 -8.22
N MET A 309 -23.84 -2.82 -8.95
CA MET A 309 -22.63 -3.56 -9.34
C MET A 309 -21.70 -2.69 -10.18
N ASP A 310 -22.25 -1.96 -11.15
CA ASP A 310 -21.48 -1.24 -12.17
C ASP A 310 -21.80 0.26 -12.21
N GLN A 311 -22.72 0.74 -11.37
CA GLN A 311 -23.22 2.12 -11.41
C GLN A 311 -23.63 2.63 -10.02
N CYS A 312 -23.64 3.95 -9.85
CA CYS A 312 -24.22 4.63 -8.70
C CYS A 312 -24.97 5.90 -9.14
N MET A 313 -25.80 6.45 -8.25
CA MET A 313 -26.57 7.67 -8.51
C MET A 313 -26.12 8.78 -7.57
N VAL A 314 -26.10 10.00 -8.06
CA VAL A 314 -25.68 11.19 -7.31
C VAL A 314 -26.77 12.24 -7.40
N LYS A 315 -27.10 12.86 -6.26
CA LYS A 315 -28.03 13.99 -6.21
C LYS A 315 -27.30 15.27 -6.60
N LEU A 316 -27.71 15.87 -7.71
CA LEU A 316 -27.14 17.10 -8.25
C LEU A 316 -27.84 18.34 -7.68
N THR A 317 -27.14 19.47 -7.68
CA THR A 317 -27.71 20.78 -7.32
C THR A 317 -28.58 21.38 -8.44
N GLU A 318 -28.24 21.07 -9.69
CA GLU A 318 -28.91 21.53 -10.90
C GLU A 318 -28.76 20.49 -12.01
N GLU A 319 -29.26 20.78 -13.22
CA GLU A 319 -29.04 19.93 -14.39
C GLU A 319 -27.61 20.09 -14.90
N PHE A 320 -26.91 18.96 -15.08
CA PHE A 320 -25.60 18.91 -15.70
C PHE A 320 -25.66 18.13 -17.03
N PRO A 321 -24.78 18.43 -18.00
CA PRO A 321 -24.73 17.67 -19.24
C PRO A 321 -24.14 16.27 -19.03
N ILE A 322 -24.53 15.32 -19.89
CA ILE A 322 -23.81 14.05 -20.06
C ILE A 322 -22.37 14.34 -20.48
N GLY A 323 -21.41 13.61 -19.92
CA GLY A 323 -19.98 13.83 -20.11
C GLY A 323 -19.35 14.80 -19.10
N GLU A 324 -20.13 15.42 -18.22
CA GLU A 324 -19.57 16.26 -17.15
C GLU A 324 -18.65 15.43 -16.23
N LYS A 325 -17.45 15.95 -15.99
CA LYS A 325 -16.41 15.28 -15.20
C LYS A 325 -16.80 15.23 -13.72
N VAL A 326 -16.64 14.04 -13.14
CA VAL A 326 -16.88 13.75 -11.72
C VAL A 326 -15.62 13.22 -11.07
N THR A 327 -15.19 13.83 -9.97
CA THR A 327 -14.06 13.37 -9.16
C THR A 327 -14.59 12.62 -7.95
N LEU A 328 -14.22 11.34 -7.83
CA LEU A 328 -14.58 10.48 -6.70
C LEU A 328 -13.54 10.52 -5.58
N ILE A 329 -12.26 10.61 -5.95
CA ILE A 329 -11.11 10.80 -5.06
C ILE A 329 -10.16 11.76 -5.80
N GLY A 330 -9.68 12.80 -5.14
CA GLY A 330 -8.83 13.82 -5.73
C GLY A 330 -9.41 15.23 -5.60
N LYS A 331 -8.85 16.19 -6.33
CA LYS A 331 -9.19 17.62 -6.25
C LYS A 331 -10.05 18.07 -7.43
N GLN A 332 -10.96 19.01 -7.18
CA GLN A 332 -11.67 19.76 -8.22
C GLN A 332 -11.95 21.18 -7.71
N GLY A 333 -11.32 22.19 -8.33
CA GLY A 333 -11.35 23.56 -7.79
C GLY A 333 -10.68 23.63 -6.41
N ASN A 334 -11.38 24.24 -5.44
CA ASN A 334 -10.91 24.35 -4.05
C ASN A 334 -11.32 23.17 -3.16
N GLU A 335 -12.10 22.23 -3.70
CA GLU A 335 -12.56 21.04 -2.97
C GLU A 335 -11.69 19.82 -3.26
N GLN A 336 -11.67 18.90 -2.31
CA GLN A 336 -10.94 17.64 -2.39
C GLN A 336 -11.74 16.52 -1.72
N ILE A 337 -11.86 15.36 -2.39
CA ILE A 337 -12.26 14.12 -1.72
C ILE A 337 -11.01 13.29 -1.47
N ARG A 338 -10.79 12.96 -0.21
CA ARG A 338 -9.62 12.20 0.26
C ARG A 338 -9.91 10.70 0.31
N MET A 339 -8.87 9.86 0.23
CA MET A 339 -9.01 8.42 0.45
C MET A 339 -9.41 8.12 1.90
N GLU A 340 -8.97 8.96 2.82
CA GLU A 340 -9.30 8.91 4.24
C GLU A 340 -10.81 9.08 4.47
N GLU A 341 -11.50 9.93 3.71
CA GLU A 341 -12.96 10.08 3.78
C GLU A 341 -13.69 8.77 3.40
N TRP A 342 -13.19 8.06 2.38
CA TRP A 342 -13.73 6.76 2.00
C TRP A 342 -13.44 5.69 3.06
N ALA A 343 -12.24 5.70 3.63
CA ALA A 343 -11.85 4.76 4.67
C ALA A 343 -12.71 4.93 5.93
N GLU A 344 -12.92 6.18 6.38
CA GLU A 344 -13.80 6.49 7.51
C GLU A 344 -15.23 6.02 7.24
N LYS A 345 -15.77 6.29 6.05
CA LYS A 345 -17.12 5.85 5.65
C LYS A 345 -17.27 4.33 5.62
N LEU A 346 -16.19 3.61 5.33
CA LEU A 346 -16.14 2.16 5.23
C LEU A 346 -15.73 1.47 6.53
N ASP A 347 -15.46 2.23 7.60
CA ASP A 347 -14.92 1.71 8.87
C ASP A 347 -13.65 0.86 8.66
N THR A 348 -12.72 1.40 7.88
CA THR A 348 -11.44 0.78 7.52
C THR A 348 -10.32 1.82 7.52
N ILE A 349 -9.14 1.43 7.03
CA ILE A 349 -7.96 2.26 6.90
C ILE A 349 -7.73 2.70 5.44
N PRO A 350 -7.05 3.83 5.20
CA PRO A 350 -6.79 4.35 3.84
C PRO A 350 -5.99 3.41 2.93
N TYR A 351 -5.33 2.40 3.50
CA TYR A 351 -4.58 1.38 2.78
C TYR A 351 -5.50 0.50 1.90
N GLU A 352 -6.71 0.21 2.37
CA GLU A 352 -7.61 -0.70 1.68
C GLU A 352 -8.23 -0.05 0.44
N VAL A 353 -8.53 1.26 0.52
CA VAL A 353 -9.23 2.02 -0.53
C VAL A 353 -8.62 1.89 -1.93
N PRO A 354 -7.31 2.09 -2.16
CA PRO A 354 -6.74 1.89 -3.49
C PRO A 354 -6.59 0.41 -3.86
N CYS A 355 -6.47 -0.49 -2.89
CA CYS A 355 -6.32 -1.93 -3.11
C CYS A 355 -7.62 -2.62 -3.54
N ILE A 356 -8.78 -2.11 -3.12
CA ILE A 356 -10.09 -2.65 -3.51
C ILE A 356 -10.51 -2.25 -4.93
N LEU A 357 -9.83 -1.27 -5.53
CA LEU A 357 -10.10 -0.84 -6.90
C LEU A 357 -9.69 -1.95 -7.88
N THR A 358 -10.66 -2.56 -8.54
CA THR A 358 -10.42 -3.73 -9.38
C THR A 358 -9.75 -3.38 -10.71
N LYS A 359 -9.25 -4.38 -11.43
CA LYS A 359 -8.65 -4.21 -12.77
C LYS A 359 -9.63 -3.66 -13.83
N ARG A 360 -10.94 -3.64 -13.53
CA ARG A 360 -11.96 -2.98 -14.38
C ARG A 360 -11.82 -1.46 -14.42
N VAL A 361 -11.17 -0.88 -13.41
CA VAL A 361 -10.80 0.53 -13.39
C VAL A 361 -9.39 0.65 -13.95
N PRO A 362 -9.21 1.15 -15.19
CA PRO A 362 -7.88 1.29 -15.76
C PRO A 362 -7.06 2.32 -14.98
N ARG A 363 -5.78 2.03 -14.80
CA ARG A 363 -4.79 3.00 -14.30
C ARG A 363 -4.21 3.76 -15.48
N ILE A 364 -4.20 5.07 -15.38
CA ILE A 364 -3.61 5.99 -16.35
C ILE A 364 -2.47 6.73 -15.65
N TYR A 365 -1.26 6.59 -16.17
CA TYR A 365 -0.05 7.16 -15.57
C TYR A 365 0.24 8.53 -16.19
N CYS A 366 0.56 9.51 -15.34
CA CYS A 366 0.99 10.85 -15.76
C CYS A 366 2.32 11.25 -15.13
#